data_AF-A0A538CWU8-F1
#
_entry.id   AF-A0A538CWU8-F1
#
_cell.length_a   1.000
_cell.length_b   1.000
_cell.length_c   1.000
_cell.angle_alpha   90.00
_cell.angle_beta   90.00
_cell.angle_gamma   90.00
#
_symmetry.space_group_name_H-M   'P 1'
#
loop_
_entity.id
_entity.type
_entity.pdbx_description
1 polymer ?
#
loop_
_entity_poly.entity_id
_entity_poly.type
_entity_poly.pdbx_seq_one_letter_code
_entity_poly.pdbx_strand_id
1 'polypeptide(L)' 'MRSSDEALESVPVVSFDAACVVAPDDEVVVVGRVRKRFFRVGGLTQSRTEVVAARVVPARRRAQVAKALDRAIEELSAGA' A
#
# COMPACT_ATOMS: atom_id res chain seq x y z
N MET A 1 5.80 -1.79 -24.65
CA MET A 1 5.83 -3.15 -24.05
C MET A 1 6.38 -2.99 -22.65
N ARG A 2 5.54 -3.10 -21.61
CA ARG A 2 5.99 -2.98 -20.21
C ARG A 2 6.95 -4.12 -19.90
N SER A 3 8.06 -3.83 -19.22
CA SER A 3 9.05 -4.87 -18.85
C SER A 3 8.37 -5.88 -17.93
N SER A 4 8.69 -7.17 -18.06
CA SER A 4 8.14 -8.24 -17.20
C SER A 4 8.41 -7.99 -15.70
N ASP A 5 9.46 -7.24 -15.37
CA ASP A 5 9.82 -6.83 -14.01
C ASP A 5 8.83 -5.82 -13.41
N GLU A 6 8.29 -4.92 -14.24
CA GLU A 6 7.34 -3.88 -13.84
C GLU A 6 6.00 -4.48 -13.37
N ALA A 7 5.67 -5.67 -13.88
CA ALA A 7 4.52 -6.45 -13.42
C ALA A 7 4.80 -7.20 -12.10
N LEU A 8 6.08 -7.47 -11.79
CA LEU A 8 6.51 -8.07 -10.53
C LEU A 8 6.63 -7.03 -9.41
N GLU A 9 6.86 -5.76 -9.75
CA GLU A 9 6.89 -4.62 -8.83
C GLU A 9 5.51 -3.97 -8.60
N SER A 10 4.43 -4.76 -8.69
CA SER A 10 3.08 -4.27 -8.39
C SER A 10 2.53 -4.91 -7.12
N VAL A 11 1.98 -4.08 -6.22
CA VAL A 11 1.28 -4.53 -5.02
C VAL A 11 -0.12 -3.93 -4.95
N PRO A 12 -1.16 -4.74 -4.68
CA PRO A 12 -2.48 -4.20 -4.40
C PRO A 12 -2.47 -3.39 -3.10
N VAL A 13 -3.03 -2.19 -3.17
CA VAL A 13 -3.28 -1.33 -2.03
C VAL A 13 -4.79 -1.28 -1.80
N VAL A 14 -5.22 -1.67 -0.60
CA VAL A 14 -6.62 -1.68 -0.19
C VAL A 14 -6.87 -0.52 0.75
N SER A 15 -7.88 0.30 0.47
CA SER A 15 -8.34 1.39 1.32
C SER A 15 -9.82 1.17 1.65
N PHE A 16 -10.16 1.19 2.94
CA PHE A 16 -11.54 1.05 3.42
C PHE A 16 -12.19 2.41 3.73
N ASP A 17 -11.36 3.38 4.14
CA ASP A 17 -11.80 4.72 4.52
C ASP A 17 -11.47 5.70 3.38
N ALA A 18 -12.47 6.00 2.57
CA ALA A 18 -12.31 6.76 1.34
C ALA A 18 -12.06 8.25 1.61
N ALA A 19 -10.79 8.64 1.55
CA ALA A 19 -10.38 10.01 1.22
C ALA A 19 -8.95 10.03 0.62
N CYS A 20 -8.69 9.15 -0.36
CA CYS A 20 -7.53 9.29 -1.21
C CYS A 20 -7.97 9.31 -2.68
N VAL A 21 -7.92 10.49 -3.28
CA VAL A 21 -8.08 10.64 -4.73
C VAL A 21 -6.71 10.46 -5.34
N VAL A 22 -6.51 9.35 -6.04
CA VAL A 22 -5.32 9.05 -6.84
C VAL A 22 -5.73 8.92 -8.30
N ALA A 23 -4.95 9.51 -9.18
CA ALA A 23 -5.06 9.30 -10.62
C ALA A 23 -3.99 8.31 -11.11
N PRO A 24 -4.14 7.75 -12.31
CA PRO A 24 -3.01 7.13 -13.00
C PRO A 24 -1.79 8.05 -13.00
N ASP A 25 -0.61 7.46 -12.86
CA ASP A 25 0.70 8.15 -12.82
C ASP A 25 0.93 9.08 -11.61
N ASP A 26 0.01 9.16 -10.64
CA ASP A 26 0.30 9.83 -9.36
C ASP A 26 1.34 9.05 -8.56
N GLU A 27 2.43 9.72 -8.19
CA GLU A 27 3.38 9.20 -7.22
C GLU A 27 2.83 9.36 -5.79
N VAL A 28 2.74 8.25 -5.06
CA VAL A 28 2.20 8.21 -3.70
C VAL A 28 3.08 7.41 -2.76
N VAL A 29 3.06 7.79 -1.48
CA VAL A 29 3.61 7.02 -0.37
C VAL A 29 2.44 6.39 0.38
N VAL A 30 2.49 5.07 0.53
CA VAL A 30 1.48 4.29 1.26
C VAL A 30 2.08 3.79 2.57
N VAL A 31 1.41 4.08 3.68
CA VAL A 31 1.71 3.52 5.00
C VAL A 31 0.54 2.64 5.41
N GLY A 32 0.82 1.40 5.80
CA GLY A 32 -0.21 0.43 6.13
C GLY A 32 0.36 -0.88 6.62
N ARG A 33 -0.52 -1.86 6.78
CA ARG A 33 -0.15 -3.21 7.21
C ARG A 33 -0.11 -4.13 6.00
N VAL A 34 0.98 -4.88 5.86
CA VAL A 34 1.07 -5.96 4.87
C VAL A 34 0.29 -7.16 5.38
N ARG A 35 -0.58 -7.72 4.54
CA ARG A 35 -1.25 -8.99 4.85
C ARG A 35 -1.30 -9.89 3.63
N LYS A 36 -1.45 -11.19 3.89
CA LYS A 36 -1.79 -12.17 2.87
C LYS A 36 -3.30 -12.38 2.88
N ARG A 37 -4.00 -12.00 1.81
CA ARG A 37 -5.43 -12.27 1.64
C ARG A 37 -5.63 -13.58 0.90
N PHE A 38 -6.29 -14.52 1.56
CA PHE A 38 -6.71 -15.79 0.96
C PHE A 38 -8.11 -15.66 0.37
N PHE A 39 -8.35 -16.26 -0.79
CA PHE A 39 -9.65 -16.27 -1.45
C PHE A 39 -9.78 -17.52 -2.35
N ARG A 40 -11.00 -17.87 -2.78
CA ARG A 40 -11.23 -19.04 -3.63
C ARG A 40 -11.71 -18.62 -5.02
N VAL A 41 -11.06 -19.14 -6.06
CA VAL A 41 -11.45 -18.98 -7.47
C VAL A 41 -11.23 -20.34 -8.15
N GLY A 42 -12.20 -20.81 -8.93
CA GLY A 42 -12.10 -22.09 -9.65
C GLY A 42 -11.91 -23.30 -8.73
N GLY A 43 -12.48 -23.29 -7.52
CA GLY A 43 -12.34 -24.38 -6.54
C GLY A 43 -10.99 -24.46 -5.83
N LEU A 44 -10.03 -23.59 -6.17
CA LEU A 44 -8.71 -23.54 -5.56
C LEU A 44 -8.60 -22.36 -4.59
N THR A 45 -7.93 -22.59 -3.46
CA THR A 45 -7.52 -21.50 -2.57
C THR A 45 -6.30 -20.81 -3.16
N GLN A 46 -6.41 -19.51 -3.36
CA GLN A 46 -5.33 -18.64 -3.80
C GLN A 46 -4.99 -17.64 -2.69
N SER A 47 -3.85 -16.99 -2.82
CA SER A 47 -3.45 -15.91 -1.92
C SER A 47 -2.85 -14.74 -2.69
N ARG A 48 -3.03 -13.54 -2.17
CA ARG A 48 -2.40 -12.32 -2.69
C ARG A 48 -1.87 -11.50 -1.52
N THR A 49 -0.60 -11.12 -1.58
CA THR A 49 -0.02 -10.14 -0.64
C THR A 49 -0.53 -8.76 -1.02
N GLU A 50 -1.01 -8.01 -0.03
CA GLU A 50 -1.56 -6.68 -0.22
C GLU A 50 -1.20 -5.76 0.95
N VAL A 51 -1.21 -4.46 0.70
CA VAL A 51 -1.09 -3.43 1.73
C VAL A 51 -2.49 -2.93 2.07
N VAL A 52 -2.92 -3.10 3.31
CA VAL A 52 -4.10 -2.40 3.82
C VAL A 52 -3.64 -1.02 4.27
N ALA A 53 -3.98 0.00 3.48
CA ALA A 53 -3.54 1.36 3.70
C ALA A 53 -4.21 1.97 4.93
N ALA A 54 -3.38 2.48 5.84
CA ALA A 54 -3.81 3.39 6.90
C ALA A 54 -3.69 4.86 6.43
N ARG A 55 -2.69 5.15 5.56
CA ARG A 55 -2.49 6.46 4.95
C ARG A 55 -1.99 6.31 3.51
N VAL A 56 -2.44 7.20 2.65
CA VAL A 56 -1.91 7.37 1.28
C VAL A 56 -1.66 8.87 1.07
N VAL A 57 -0.43 9.24 0.76
CA VAL A 57 0.01 10.64 0.66
C VAL A 57 0.67 10.87 -0.70
N PRO A 58 0.30 11.91 -1.47
CA PRO A 58 1.03 12.27 -2.68
C PRO A 58 2.51 12.56 -2.36
N ALA A 59 3.44 11.93 -3.08
CA ALA A 59 4.88 11.99 -2.80
C ALA A 59 5.41 13.43 -2.83
N ARG A 60 4.81 14.29 -3.67
CA ARG A 60 5.12 15.73 -3.75
C ARG A 60 4.91 16.49 -2.43
N ARG A 61 4.07 16.00 -1.51
CA ARG A 61 3.78 16.65 -0.22
C ARG A 61 4.80 16.23 0.85
N ARG A 62 6.07 16.58 0.64
CA ARG A 62 7.22 16.12 1.44
C ARG A 62 7.03 16.22 2.96
N ALA A 63 6.48 17.33 3.47
CA ALA A 63 6.22 17.48 4.90
C ALA A 63 5.16 16.50 5.44
N GLN A 64 4.12 16.21 4.65
CA GLN A 64 3.11 15.21 5.02
C GLN A 64 3.67 13.79 4.93
N VAL A 65 4.55 13.53 3.95
CA VAL A 65 5.27 12.26 3.82
C VAL A 65 6.16 12.02 5.04
N ALA A 66 7.01 12.98 5.41
CA ALA A 66 7.88 12.87 6.59
C ALA A 66 7.07 12.54 7.85
N LYS A 67 5.99 13.30 8.12
CA LYS A 67 5.11 13.05 9.25
C LYS A 67 4.45 11.67 9.22
N ALA A 68 4.08 11.17 8.03
CA ALA A 68 3.50 9.84 7.89
C ALA A 68 4.53 8.73 8.18
N LEU A 69 5.79 8.93 7.79
CA LEU A 69 6.89 8.01 8.06
C LEU A 69 7.31 8.02 9.53
N ASP A 70 7.48 9.20 10.14
CA ASP A 70 7.82 9.33 11.57
C ASP A 70 6.80 8.57 12.43
N ARG A 71 5.51 8.79 12.15
CA ARG A 71 4.43 8.07 12.81
C ARG A 71 4.49 6.56 12.58
N ALA A 72 4.80 6.12 11.37
CA ALA A 72 4.93 4.69 11.07
C ALA A 72 6.09 4.07 11.87
N ILE A 73 7.21 4.78 12.00
CA ILE A 73 8.38 4.36 12.78
C ILE A 73 8.00 4.25 14.26
N GLU A 74 7.28 5.23 14.81
CA GLU A 74 6.77 5.20 16.18
C GLU A 74 5.86 3.98 16.42
N GLU A 75 4.89 3.75 15.53
CA GLU A 75 3.94 2.63 15.61
C GLU A 75 4.64 1.26 15.53
N LEU A 76 5.65 1.13 14.66
CA LEU A 76 6.45 -0.10 14.53
C LEU A 76 7.36 -0.32 15.74
N SER A 77 7.97 0.75 16.26
CA SER A 77 8.86 0.68 17.43
C SER A 77 8.09 0.38 18.73
N ALA A 78 6.85 0.84 18.84
CA ALA A 78 6.00 0.59 20.00
C ALA A 78 5.40 -0.84 20.03
N GLY A 79 5.41 -1.54 18.90
CA GLY A 79 4.95 -2.93 18.77
C GLY A 79 6.08 -3.97 18.78
N ALA A 80 7.34 -3.53 18.96
CA ALA A 80 8.53 -4.37 19.02
C ALA A 80 8.94 -4.71 20.45
#